data_AF-A0A7J9T9E5-F1
#
_entry.id   AF-A0A7J9T9E5-F1
#
_cell.length_a   1.000
_cell.length_b   1.000
_cell.length_c   1.000
_cell.angle_alpha   90.00
_cell.angle_beta   90.00
_cell.angle_gamma   90.00
#
_symmetry.space_group_name_H-M   'P 1'
#
loop_
_entity.id
_entity.type
_entity.pdbx_description
1 polymer ?
#
loop_
_entity_poly.entity_id
_entity_poly.type
_entity_poly.pdbx_seq_one_letter_code
_entity_poly.pdbx_strand_id
1 'polypeptide(L)'
;MEIREGLPDDLGRLIDFMELVDNEFVPPLSLRAGGIYERVSGTLAKVDSNFLIGESNGRLVGAVGYRKNYNGIEEVLEEAYISFIAVHPGYRGQNIARLLDPGTGKKTGS
;
A
#
# COMPACT_ATOMS: atom_id res chain seq x y z
N MET A 1 -15.16 0.07 -7.54
CA MET A 1 -13.92 0.19 -6.77
C MET A 1 -12.99 1.05 -7.57
N GLU A 2 -12.37 2.04 -6.94
CA GLU A 2 -11.39 2.93 -7.55
C GLU A 2 -10.01 2.62 -6.99
N ILE A 3 -8.98 2.76 -7.82
CA ILE A 3 -7.58 2.67 -7.38
C ILE A 3 -6.91 3.98 -7.73
N ARG A 4 -6.26 4.59 -6.74
CA ARG A 4 -5.56 5.85 -6.90
C ARG A 4 -4.33 5.92 -6.00
N GLU A 5 -3.44 6.85 -6.30
CA GLU A 5 -2.36 7.18 -5.37
C GLU A 5 -2.90 7.84 -4.10
N GLY A 6 -2.20 7.61 -2.99
CA GLY A 6 -2.43 8.30 -1.74
C GLY A 6 -2.03 9.77 -1.82
N LEU A 7 -2.83 10.61 -1.18
CA LEU A 7 -2.62 12.05 -1.03
C LEU A 7 -2.30 12.37 0.44
N PRO A 8 -1.71 13.55 0.73
CA PRO A 8 -1.50 14.00 2.11
C PRO A 8 -2.77 13.95 2.97
N ASP A 9 -3.92 14.28 2.40
CA ASP A 9 -5.23 14.27 3.08
C ASP A 9 -5.71 12.86 3.44
N ASP A 10 -5.10 11.80 2.90
CA ASP A 10 -5.42 10.41 3.24
C ASP A 10 -4.76 9.94 4.55
N LEU A 11 -3.87 10.74 5.15
CA LEU A 11 -3.07 10.35 6.32
C LEU A 11 -3.91 9.69 7.42
N GLY A 12 -4.99 10.33 7.85
CA GLY A 12 -5.85 9.78 8.90
C GLY A 12 -6.49 8.44 8.51
N ARG A 13 -7.04 8.36 7.30
CA ARG A 13 -7.72 7.14 6.82
C ARG A 13 -6.76 5.97 6.63
N LEU A 14 -5.52 6.26 6.22
CA LEU A 14 -4.46 5.26 6.11
C LEU A 14 -4.01 4.78 7.49
N ILE A 15 -3.90 5.67 8.49
CA ILE A 15 -3.60 5.26 9.87
C ILE A 15 -4.69 4.33 10.39
N ASP A 16 -5.96 4.73 10.31
CA ASP A 16 -7.10 3.93 10.77
C ASP A 16 -7.12 2.55 10.10
N PHE A 17 -6.85 2.51 8.79
CA PHE A 17 -6.77 1.26 8.05
C PHE A 17 -5.59 0.39 8.51
N MET A 18 -4.42 0.98 8.75
CA MET A 18 -3.23 0.24 9.19
C MET A 18 -3.39 -0.30 10.62
N GLU A 19 -4.08 0.43 11.49
CA GLU A 19 -4.48 -0.06 12.82
C GLU A 19 -5.44 -1.25 12.73
N LEU A 20 -6.41 -1.19 11.81
CA LEU A 20 -7.35 -2.29 11.57
C LEU A 20 -6.65 -3.61 11.20
N VAL A 21 -5.57 -3.53 10.42
CA VAL A 21 -4.81 -4.72 9.96
C VAL A 21 -3.53 -4.98 10.76
N ASP A 22 -3.28 -4.22 11.83
CA ASP A 22 -1.99 -4.21 12.55
C ASP A 22 -1.55 -5.60 13.02
N ASN A 23 -2.49 -6.34 13.63
CA ASN A 23 -2.25 -7.66 14.19
C ASN A 23 -2.03 -8.76 13.13
N GLU A 24 -2.16 -8.45 11.85
CA GLU A 24 -1.88 -9.39 10.76
C GLU A 24 -0.39 -9.38 10.35
N PHE A 25 0.38 -8.45 10.91
CA PHE A 25 1.82 -8.37 10.72
C PHE A 25 2.56 -9.02 11.88
N VAL A 26 3.72 -9.60 11.60
CA VAL A 26 4.59 -10.22 12.62
C VAL A 26 5.99 -9.57 12.57
N PRO A 27 6.39 -8.79 13.59
CA PRO A 27 5.55 -8.27 14.67
C PRO A 27 4.50 -7.28 14.13
N PRO A 28 3.43 -7.00 14.90
CA PRO A 28 2.48 -5.93 14.59
C PRO A 28 3.21 -4.62 14.23
N LEU A 29 2.68 -3.86 13.28
CA LEU A 29 3.27 -2.61 12.82
C LEU A 29 3.41 -1.59 13.96
N SER A 30 2.45 -1.57 14.89
CA SER A 30 2.47 -0.73 16.10
C SER A 30 3.67 -1.01 17.01
N LEU A 31 4.18 -2.25 17.03
CA LEU A 31 5.32 -2.66 17.83
C LEU A 31 6.66 -2.49 17.11
N ARG A 32 6.65 -2.09 15.84
CA ARG A 32 7.87 -1.81 15.08
C ARG A 32 8.39 -0.42 15.42
N ALA A 33 9.70 -0.20 15.22
CA ALA A 33 10.29 1.13 15.33
C ALA A 33 9.50 2.16 14.47
N GLY A 34 9.16 3.29 15.09
CA GLY A 34 8.34 4.38 14.54
C GLY A 34 6.81 4.17 14.57
N GLY A 35 6.34 2.95 14.82
CA GLY A 35 4.91 2.64 14.86
C GLY A 35 4.19 2.91 13.53
N ILE A 36 2.85 2.98 13.59
CA ILE A 36 1.99 3.16 12.41
C ILE A 36 2.06 4.59 11.88
N TYR A 37 1.91 5.59 12.77
CA TYR A 37 1.88 7.00 12.38
C TYR A 37 3.13 7.44 11.60
N GLU A 38 4.33 7.18 12.13
CA GLU A 38 5.59 7.56 11.48
C GLU A 38 5.77 6.85 10.13
N ARG A 39 5.32 5.59 10.04
CA ARG A 39 5.39 4.81 8.81
C ARG A 39 4.47 5.37 7.72
N VAL A 40 3.25 5.76 8.05
CA VAL A 40 2.30 6.31 7.08
C VAL A 40 2.75 7.72 6.65
N SER A 41 2.97 8.60 7.63
CA SER A 41 3.43 9.98 7.37
C SER A 41 4.76 10.01 6.62
N GLY A 42 5.73 9.19 7.04
CA GLY A 42 7.04 9.09 6.40
C GLY A 42 7.01 8.52 4.99
N THR A 43 6.03 7.66 4.67
CA THR A 43 5.83 7.17 3.30
C THR A 43 5.21 8.26 2.42
N LEU A 44 4.20 8.98 2.89
CA LEU A 44 3.55 10.07 2.14
C LEU A 44 4.46 11.29 1.93
N ALA A 45 5.43 11.52 2.82
CA ALA A 45 6.32 12.68 2.76
C ALA A 45 7.49 12.53 1.78
N LYS A 46 7.77 11.31 1.30
CA LYS A 46 8.92 11.03 0.43
C LYS A 46 8.53 11.08 -1.03
N VAL A 47 9.41 11.61 -1.86
CA VAL A 47 9.21 11.72 -3.31
C VAL A 47 9.25 10.35 -4.00
N ASP A 48 10.00 9.41 -3.44
CA ASP A 48 10.23 8.08 -4.00
C ASP A 48 9.31 7.00 -3.40
N SER A 49 8.37 7.34 -2.51
CA SER A 49 7.42 6.36 -1.95
C SER A 49 6.01 6.90 -1.87
N ASN A 50 5.02 6.03 -2.01
CA ASN A 50 3.62 6.39 -1.80
C ASN A 50 2.78 5.14 -1.49
N PHE A 51 1.47 5.32 -1.41
CA PHE A 51 0.47 4.28 -1.31
C PHE A 51 -0.35 4.21 -2.61
N LEU A 52 -0.68 3.00 -3.05
CA LEU A 52 -1.87 2.77 -3.89
C LEU A 52 -3.03 2.39 -2.98
N ILE A 53 -4.13 3.12 -3.09
CA ILE A 53 -5.31 2.97 -2.26
C ILE A 53 -6.45 2.40 -3.11
N GLY A 54 -7.09 1.35 -2.60
CA GLY A 54 -8.34 0.82 -3.13
C GLY A 54 -9.51 1.41 -2.37
N GLU A 55 -10.45 2.05 -3.06
CA GLU A 55 -11.64 2.66 -2.47
C GLU A 55 -12.94 2.04 -3.00
N SER A 56 -13.89 1.84 -2.10
CA SER A 56 -15.25 1.42 -2.42
C SER A 56 -16.24 2.20 -1.57
N ASN A 57 -17.18 2.91 -2.22
CA ASN A 57 -18.19 3.75 -1.56
C ASN A 57 -17.58 4.73 -0.53
N GLY A 58 -16.48 5.39 -0.90
CA GLY A 58 -15.76 6.33 -0.04
C GLY A 58 -14.97 5.71 1.12
N ARG A 59 -14.92 4.37 1.21
CA ARG A 59 -14.15 3.65 2.23
C ARG A 59 -12.90 3.04 1.64
N LEU A 60 -11.83 3.09 2.42
CA LEU A 60 -10.58 2.42 2.12
C LEU A 60 -10.75 0.90 2.31
N VAL A 61 -10.60 0.14 1.24
CA VAL A 61 -10.79 -1.33 1.22
C VAL A 61 -9.50 -2.11 1.01
N GLY A 62 -8.42 -1.45 0.61
CA GLY A 62 -7.07 -2.01 0.61
C GLY A 62 -6.02 -0.94 0.37
N ALA A 63 -4.77 -1.23 0.72
CA ALA A 63 -3.64 -0.35 0.45
C ALA A 63 -2.38 -1.17 0.13
N VAL A 64 -1.54 -0.60 -0.73
CA VAL A 64 -0.18 -1.06 -1.03
C VAL A 64 0.77 0.08 -0.79
N GLY A 65 1.70 -0.06 0.15
CA GLY A 65 2.80 0.88 0.32
C GLY A 65 3.97 0.47 -0.55
N TYR A 66 4.48 1.39 -1.37
CA TYR A 66 5.55 1.09 -2.30
C TYR A 66 6.65 2.16 -2.30
N ARG A 67 7.84 1.78 -2.75
CA ARG A 67 8.98 2.67 -3.00
C ARG A 67 9.51 2.46 -4.42
N LYS A 68 9.59 3.52 -5.21
CA LYS A 68 10.18 3.53 -6.57
C LYS A 68 11.71 3.50 -6.46
N ASN A 69 12.38 3.02 -7.51
CA ASN A 69 13.84 3.06 -7.65
C ASN A 69 14.61 2.40 -6.49
N TYR A 70 14.12 1.26 -6.00
CA TYR A 70 14.60 0.67 -4.74
C TYR A 70 16.09 0.25 -4.73
N ASN A 71 16.77 0.22 -5.88
CA ASN A 71 18.19 -0.14 -5.99
C ASN A 71 19.11 0.99 -6.50
N GLY A 72 18.62 2.22 -6.66
CA GLY A 72 19.46 3.38 -7.02
C GLY A 72 20.13 3.33 -8.40
N ILE A 73 19.78 2.34 -9.24
CA ILE A 73 20.22 2.27 -10.63
C ILE A 73 19.13 2.93 -11.48
N GLU A 74 19.29 4.22 -11.77
CA GLU A 74 18.30 5.02 -12.51
C GLU A 74 18.02 4.51 -13.94
N GLU A 75 18.89 3.65 -14.50
CA GLU A 75 18.86 3.31 -15.92
C GLU A 75 18.38 1.89 -16.24
N VAL A 76 18.16 1.01 -15.26
CA VAL A 76 17.87 -0.40 -15.54
C VAL A 76 16.72 -0.90 -14.67
N LEU A 77 15.51 -0.76 -15.24
CA LEU A 77 14.21 -1.26 -14.76
C LEU A 77 13.60 -0.46 -13.60
N GLU A 78 12.35 -0.02 -13.80
CA GLU A 78 11.49 0.58 -12.77
C GLU A 78 11.19 -0.45 -11.68
N GLU A 79 12.15 -0.70 -10.79
CA GLU A 79 11.98 -1.61 -9.67
C GLU A 79 11.26 -0.89 -8.54
N ALA A 80 9.97 -1.20 -8.39
CA ALA A 80 9.18 -0.80 -7.24
C ALA A 80 9.26 -1.88 -6.15
N TYR A 81 9.65 -1.47 -4.94
CA TYR A 81 9.58 -2.32 -3.76
C TYR A 81 8.24 -2.15 -3.06
N ILE A 82 7.48 -3.23 -2.95
CA ILE A 82 6.27 -3.27 -2.14
C ILE A 82 6.68 -3.49 -0.67
N SER A 83 6.45 -2.47 0.15
CA SER A 83 6.72 -2.50 1.60
C SER A 83 5.62 -3.20 2.40
N PHE A 84 4.37 -3.12 1.93
CA PHE A 84 3.26 -3.92 2.43
C PHE A 84 2.11 -3.94 1.41
N ILE A 85 1.24 -4.94 1.56
CA ILE A 85 -0.07 -5.01 0.91
C ILE A 85 -1.08 -5.51 1.94
N ALA A 86 -2.21 -4.84 2.07
CA ALA A 86 -3.28 -5.25 2.96
C ALA A 86 -4.66 -4.99 2.35
N VAL A 87 -5.62 -5.84 2.68
CA VAL A 87 -7.02 -5.72 2.27
C VAL A 87 -7.89 -5.75 3.51
N HIS A 88 -8.85 -4.83 3.58
CA HIS A 88 -9.81 -4.73 4.66
C HIS A 88 -10.47 -6.10 4.91
N PRO A 89 -10.52 -6.61 6.16
CA PRO A 89 -11.04 -7.94 6.46
C PRO A 89 -12.42 -8.24 5.85
N GLY A 90 -13.37 -7.30 5.98
CA GLY A 90 -14.72 -7.41 5.40
C GLY A 90 -14.81 -7.38 3.86
N TYR A 91 -13.71 -7.13 3.15
CA TYR A 91 -13.67 -7.07 1.68
C TYR A 91 -12.76 -8.15 1.05
N ARG A 92 -12.31 -9.12 1.85
CA ARG A 92 -11.49 -10.25 1.37
C ARG A 92 -12.28 -11.18 0.46
N GLY A 93 -11.56 -11.92 -0.39
CA GLY A 93 -12.17 -12.81 -1.39
C GLY A 93 -12.67 -12.08 -2.65
N GLN A 94 -12.53 -10.76 -2.73
CA GLN A 94 -13.01 -9.93 -3.85
C GLN A 94 -11.91 -9.52 -4.83
N ASN A 95 -10.76 -10.22 -4.84
CA ASN A 95 -9.60 -9.95 -5.71
C ASN A 95 -9.00 -8.53 -5.59
N ILE A 96 -9.24 -7.80 -4.49
CA ILE A 96 -8.75 -6.42 -4.29
C ILE A 96 -7.23 -6.35 -4.33
N ALA A 97 -6.53 -7.27 -3.65
CA ALA A 97 -5.07 -7.32 -3.65
C ALA A 97 -4.49 -7.47 -5.07
N ARG A 98 -5.14 -8.27 -5.92
CA ARG A 98 -4.76 -8.45 -7.33
C ARG A 98 -4.93 -7.15 -8.12
N LEU A 99 -6.02 -6.42 -7.87
CA LEU A 99 -6.27 -5.15 -8.55
C LEU A 99 -5.27 -4.07 -8.11
N LEU A 100 -4.83 -4.09 -6.84
CA LEU A 100 -3.81 -3.20 -6.29
C LEU A 100 -2.37 -3.55 -6.70
N ASP A 101 -2.15 -4.76 -7.22
CA ASP A 101 -0.85 -5.20 -7.73
C ASP A 101 -0.75 -4.93 -9.24
N PRO A 102 0.00 -3.88 -9.67
CA PRO A 102 0.16 -3.55 -11.09
C PRO A 102 0.86 -4.66 -11.90
N GLY A 103 1.50 -5.63 -11.26
CA GLY A 103 2.20 -6.74 -11.92
C GLY A 103 1.29 -7.84 -12.50
N THR A 104 0.00 -7.89 -12.12
CA THR A 104 -0.87 -9.04 -12.44
C THR A 104 -1.61 -8.93 -13.78
N GLY A 105 -1.36 -7.87 -14.56
CA GLY A 105 -1.97 -7.61 -15.86
C GLY A 105 -1.33 -8.34 -17.05
N LYS A 106 -0.10 -8.86 -16.94
CA LYS A 106 0.53 -9.63 -18.02
C LYS A 106 0.26 -11.13 -17.87
N LYS A 107 -0.96 -11.55 -18.25
CA LYS A 107 -1.11 -12.88 -18.86
C LYS A 107 -0.77 -12.72 -20.33
N THR A 108 0.48 -12.95 -20.71
CA THR A 108 0.82 -13.32 -22.07
C THR A 108 0.18 -14.67 -22.34
N GLY A 109 -1.00 -14.68 -22.95
CA GLY A 109 -1.49 -15.85 -23.65
C GLY A 109 -0.56 -16.10 -24.83
N SER A 110 0.17 -17.21 -24.77
CA SER A 110 0.78 -17.87 -25.92
C SER A 110 -0.06 -19.10 -26.23
#